data_AF-A0A1S6IUZ1-F1
#
_entry.id   AF-A0A1S6IUZ1-F1
#
_cell.length_a   1.000
_cell.length_b   1.000
_cell.length_c   1.000
_cell.angle_alpha   90.00
_cell.angle_beta   90.00
_cell.angle_gamma   90.00
#
_symmetry.space_group_name_H-M   'P 1'
#
loop_
_entity.id
_entity.type
_entity.pdbx_description
1 polymer ?
#
loop_
_entity_poly.entity_id
_entity_poly.type
_entity_poly.pdbx_seq_one_letter_code
_entity_poly.pdbx_strand_id
1 'polypeptide(L)' 'MPYCLVCGNASSLASSKFPPSSDTANAPPYGLLGNFNEDGTLETMECQGASLDDAQEAFERPHQYFDICPVCGSQEIRW' A
#
# COMPACT_ATOMS: atom_id res chain seq x y z
N MET A 1 -1.42 12.11 7.57
CA MET A 1 -2.41 11.24 6.90
C MET A 1 -1.99 11.12 5.47
N PRO A 2 -1.54 9.94 5.04
CA PRO A 2 -1.06 9.79 3.70
C PRO A 2 -2.23 9.67 2.72
N TYR A 3 -2.17 10.40 1.60
CA TYR A 3 -3.27 10.41 0.64
C TYR A 3 -2.78 10.65 -0.79
N CYS A 4 -3.53 10.14 -1.75
CA CYS A 4 -3.27 10.31 -3.16
C CYS A 4 -3.69 11.72 -3.62
N LEU A 5 -2.77 12.44 -4.25
CA LEU A 5 -3.02 13.77 -4.81
C LEU A 5 -3.90 13.73 -6.07
N VAL A 6 -4.03 12.58 -6.73
CA VAL A 6 -4.79 12.42 -7.98
C VAL A 6 -6.26 12.12 -7.72
N CYS A 7 -6.57 11.11 -6.90
CA CYS A 7 -7.95 10.69 -6.63
C CYS A 7 -8.46 11.03 -5.22
N GLY A 8 -7.60 11.57 -4.34
CA GLY A 8 -7.95 11.90 -2.95
C GLY A 8 -8.02 10.70 -2.00
N ASN A 9 -7.69 9.49 -2.48
CA ASN A 9 -7.73 8.28 -1.67
C ASN A 9 -6.70 8.34 -0.54
N ALA A 10 -7.17 8.19 0.70
CA ALA A 10 -6.35 8.23 1.90
C ALA A 10 -6.57 7.03 2.83
N SER A 11 -7.48 6.13 2.46
CA SER A 11 -7.86 4.97 3.26
C SER A 11 -6.92 3.79 3.07
N SER A 12 -6.33 3.65 1.87
CA SER A 12 -5.48 2.51 1.54
C SER A 12 -4.36 2.90 0.59
N LEU A 13 -3.14 2.47 0.84
CA LEU A 13 -2.00 2.68 -0.07
C LEU A 13 -1.33 1.34 -0.35
N ALA A 14 -0.83 1.19 -1.56
CA ALA A 14 -0.15 -0.02 -2.02
C ALA A 14 1.34 0.25 -2.21
N SER A 15 2.12 -0.82 -2.24
CA SER A 15 3.56 -0.74 -2.52
C SER A 15 3.88 -1.10 -3.96
N SER A 16 4.71 -0.30 -4.62
CA SER A 16 5.31 -0.69 -5.91
C SER A 16 6.43 -1.72 -5.75
N LYS A 17 7.01 -1.87 -4.55
CA LYS A 17 8.17 -2.75 -4.33
C LYS A 17 7.82 -4.23 -4.36
N PHE A 18 6.57 -4.55 -4.01
CA PHE A 18 6.09 -5.92 -3.95
C PHE A 18 5.20 -6.22 -5.15
N PRO A 19 5.70 -7.01 -6.13
CA PRO A 19 4.85 -7.46 -7.21
C PRO A 19 3.70 -8.32 -6.67
N PRO A 20 2.55 -8.37 -7.36
CA PRO A 20 1.47 -9.27 -6.98
C PRO A 20 1.95 -10.73 -7.03
N SER A 21 1.59 -11.53 -6.03
CA SER A 21 2.03 -12.92 -5.91
C SER A 21 1.44 -13.89 -6.93
N SER A 22 0.44 -13.47 -7.72
CA SER A 22 -0.29 -14.42 -8.56
C SER A 22 -0.74 -13.79 -9.87
N ASP A 23 -0.44 -14.46 -10.98
CA ASP A 23 -0.99 -14.21 -12.33
C ASP A 23 -2.46 -14.66 -12.47
N THR A 24 -3.17 -14.88 -11.36
CA THR A 24 -4.59 -15.21 -11.42
C THR A 24 -5.41 -13.98 -11.78
N ALA A 25 -6.42 -14.15 -12.64
CA ALA A 25 -7.18 -13.08 -13.29
C ALA A 25 -7.89 -12.06 -12.36
N ASN A 26 -7.88 -12.29 -11.03
CA ASN A 26 -8.46 -11.40 -10.01
C ASN A 26 -7.47 -11.06 -8.88
N ALA A 27 -6.16 -11.32 -9.05
CA ALA A 27 -5.20 -10.93 -8.04
C ALA A 27 -5.16 -9.40 -7.94
N PRO A 28 -5.14 -8.82 -6.72
CA PRO A 28 -4.93 -7.40 -6.56
C PRO A 28 -3.61 -7.01 -7.25
N PRO A 29 -3.54 -5.85 -7.92
CA PRO A 29 -2.36 -5.44 -8.70
C PRO A 29 -1.13 -5.08 -7.84
N TYR A 30 -1.16 -5.40 -6.54
CA TYR A 30 -0.16 -5.04 -5.54
C TYR A 30 0.17 -6.25 -4.66
N GLY A 31 1.46 -6.41 -4.30
CA GLY A 31 1.92 -7.43 -3.37
C GLY A 31 1.76 -7.04 -1.90
N LEU A 32 1.58 -5.75 -1.63
CA LEU A 32 1.40 -5.21 -0.28
C LEU A 32 0.41 -4.05 -0.30
N LEU A 33 -0.58 -4.09 0.59
CA LEU A 33 -1.58 -3.03 0.80
C LEU A 33 -1.62 -2.66 2.28
N GLY A 34 -1.54 -1.37 2.57
CA GLY A 34 -1.70 -0.81 3.90
C GLY A 34 -2.98 -0.01 3.96
N ASN A 35 -3.83 -0.28 4.96
CA ASN A 35 -5.01 0.50 5.25
C ASN A 35 -4.70 1.49 6.38
N PHE A 36 -5.01 2.75 6.15
CA PHE A 36 -4.70 3.87 7.04
C PHE A 36 -6.00 4.45 7.60
N ASN A 37 -5.95 4.77 8.88
CA ASN A 37 -7.01 5.48 9.57
C ASN A 37 -7.00 6.98 9.26
N GLU A 38 -8.04 7.69 9.69
CA GLU A 38 -8.18 9.16 9.55
C GLU A 38 -7.02 9.94 10.21
N ASP A 39 -6.39 9.34 11.23
CA ASP A 39 -5.21 9.91 11.91
C ASP A 39 -3.91 9.74 11.08
N GLY A 40 -3.96 8.99 9.98
CA GLY A 40 -2.80 8.62 9.17
C GLY A 40 -1.98 7.46 9.74
N THR A 41 -2.52 6.78 10.76
CA THR A 41 -1.89 5.58 11.33
C THR A 41 -2.29 4.36 10.52
N LEU A 42 -1.31 3.50 10.23
CA LEU A 42 -1.55 2.21 9.59
C LEU A 42 -2.37 1.31 10.54
N GLU A 43 -3.56 0.92 10.11
CA GLU A 43 -4.52 0.18 10.91
C GLU A 43 -4.46 -1.32 10.60
N THR A 44 -4.45 -1.69 9.31
CA THR A 44 -4.29 -3.07 8.86
C THR A 44 -3.37 -3.13 7.65
N MET A 45 -2.78 -4.29 7.41
CA MET A 45 -1.93 -4.53 6.25
C MET A 45 -2.28 -5.89 5.64
N GLU A 46 -2.42 -5.93 4.32
CA GLU A 46 -2.62 -7.14 3.53
C GLU A 46 -1.34 -7.45 2.75
N CYS A 47 -0.70 -8.56 3.12
CA CYS A 47 0.51 -9.05 2.48
C CYS A 47 0.14 -10.20 1.55
N GLN A 48 0.10 -9.92 0.25
CA GLN A 48 -0.17 -10.93 -0.77
C GLN A 48 1.13 -11.51 -1.33
N GLY A 49 2.22 -10.73 -1.36
CA GLY A 49 3.53 -11.16 -1.89
C GLY A 49 4.78 -10.60 -1.23
N ALA A 50 4.63 -9.86 -0.13
CA ALA A 50 5.74 -9.52 0.73
C ALA A 50 6.04 -10.65 1.73
N SER A 51 7.30 -10.82 2.12
CA SER A 51 7.67 -11.72 3.22
C SER A 51 7.19 -11.14 4.56
N LEU A 52 7.17 -11.95 5.63
CA LEU A 52 6.85 -11.45 6.97
C LEU A 52 7.83 -10.36 7.45
N ASP A 53 9.10 -10.47 7.07
CA ASP A 53 10.15 -9.49 7.40
C ASP A 53 9.88 -8.15 6.69
N ASP A 54 9.64 -8.20 5.38
CA ASP A 54 9.25 -7.05 4.56
C ASP A 54 7.97 -6.37 5.09
N ALA A 55 6.97 -7.16 5.49
CA ALA A 55 5.72 -6.66 6.05
C ALA A 55 5.96 -5.93 7.39
N GLN A 56 6.84 -6.46 8.22
CA GLN A 56 7.23 -5.84 9.49
C GLN A 56 7.97 -4.53 9.23
N GLU A 57 8.93 -4.50 8.32
CA GLU A 57 9.62 -3.26 7.94
C GLU A 57 8.66 -2.21 7.35
N ALA A 58 7.69 -2.64 6.53
CA ALA A 58 6.67 -1.75 5.98
C ALA A 58 5.72 -1.22 7.05
N PHE A 59 5.45 -2.00 8.10
CA PHE A 59 4.68 -1.54 9.26
C PHE A 59 5.45 -0.50 10.06
N GLU A 60 6.76 -0.70 10.25
CA GLU A 60 7.63 0.24 10.97
C GLU A 60 7.93 1.52 10.17
N ARG A 61 7.95 1.42 8.83
CA ARG A 61 8.34 2.51 7.92
C ARG A 61 7.38 2.66 6.74
N PRO A 62 6.09 2.93 6.97
CA PRO A 62 5.09 2.91 5.91
C PRO A 62 5.40 3.89 4.76
N HIS A 63 5.99 5.05 5.07
CA HIS A 63 6.39 6.05 4.06
C HIS A 63 7.46 5.59 3.07
N GLN A 64 8.20 4.52 3.35
CA GLN A 64 9.23 3.98 2.45
C GLN A 64 8.72 2.85 1.55
N TYR A 65 7.52 2.34 1.85
CA TYR A 65 6.95 1.16 1.21
C TYR A 65 5.65 1.46 0.47
N PHE A 66 4.78 2.35 0.97
CA PHE A 66 3.47 2.60 0.34
C PHE A 66 3.49 3.81 -0.60
N ASP A 67 4.02 3.61 -1.80
CA ASP A 67 4.21 4.67 -2.79
C ASP A 67 3.13 4.72 -3.89
N ILE A 68 2.23 3.75 -3.98
CA ILE A 68 1.19 3.65 -5.01
C ILE A 68 -0.22 3.80 -4.44
N CYS A 69 -1.09 4.47 -5.18
CA CYS A 69 -2.52 4.44 -4.91
C CYS A 69 -3.18 3.18 -5.52
N PRO A 70 -3.80 2.30 -4.73
CA PRO A 70 -4.47 1.10 -5.24
C PRO A 70 -5.75 1.41 -6.05
N VAL A 71 -6.28 2.64 -5.92
CA VAL A 71 -7.53 3.06 -6.58
C VAL A 71 -7.28 3.56 -8.00
N CYS A 72 -6.27 4.43 -8.18
CA CYS A 72 -5.99 5.06 -9.47
C CYS A 72 -4.63 4.67 -10.08
N GLY A 73 -3.79 3.94 -9.37
CA GLY A 73 -2.45 3.54 -9.80
C GLY A 73 -1.41 4.65 -9.78
N SER A 74 -1.75 5.87 -9.34
CA SER A 74 -0.79 6.98 -9.26
C SER A 74 0.21 6.81 -8.12
N GLN A 75 1.45 7.25 -8.34
CA GLN A 75 2.51 7.33 -7.34
C GLN A 75 2.58 8.69 -6.62
N GLU A 76 1.65 9.60 -6.93
CA GLU A 76 1.60 10.92 -6.29
C GLU A 76 0.90 10.83 -4.92
N ILE A 77 1.61 10.24 -3.95
CA ILE A 77 1.17 10.12 -2.56
C ILE A 77 1.84 11.20 -1.71
N ARG A 78 1.02 11.96 -0.99
CA ARG A 78 1.50 12.86 0.05
C ARG A 78 1.46 12.14 1.38
N TRP A 79 2.55 12.20 2.13
CA TRP A 79 2.67 11.66 3.49
C TRP A 79 2.48 12.73 4.56
#